data_AF-A0AAD7WQJ5-F1
#
_entry.id   AF-A0AAD7WQJ5-F1
#
_cell.length_a   1.000
_cell.length_b   1.000
_cell.length_c   1.000
_cell.angle_alpha   90.00
_cell.angle_beta   90.00
_cell.angle_gamma   90.00
#
_symmetry.space_group_name_H-M   'P 1'
#
loop_
_entity.id
_entity.type
_entity.pdbx_description
1 polymer ?
#
loop_
_entity_poly.entity_id
_entity_poly.type
_entity_poly.pdbx_seq_one_letter_code
_entity_poly.pdbx_strand_id
1 'polypeptide(L)'
;MLYWSSVTKVPLTKELLKSVEAARTRYRDYLTEERRKKELEAKARKKGCRGRPRGAEKEKENHPRGVAREADKTAEEAEAKSGTKMAELISKSNILRKGSKKKLAELEIIEKEIEAKGAELRKIE
;
A
#
# COMPACT_ATOMS: atom_id res chain seq x y z
N MET A 1 -73.82 -16.90 29.72
CA MET A 1 -72.94 -16.16 28.79
C MET A 1 -71.93 -15.39 29.63
N LEU A 2 -70.65 -15.51 29.26
CA LEU A 2 -69.40 -15.17 29.95
C LEU A 2 -69.41 -14.18 31.13
N TYR A 3 -68.76 -14.63 32.19
CA TYR A 3 -68.55 -14.03 33.51
C TYR A 3 -67.24 -13.21 33.51
N TRP A 4 -67.22 -12.12 34.30
CA TRP A 4 -66.09 -11.26 34.69
C TRP A 4 -65.54 -10.23 33.67
N SER A 5 -66.15 -9.03 33.68
CA SER A 5 -65.48 -7.77 33.26
C SER A 5 -65.74 -6.62 34.25
N SER A 6 -65.77 -6.89 35.56
CA SER A 6 -65.99 -5.83 36.58
C SER A 6 -64.71 -5.26 37.19
N VAL A 7 -63.52 -5.79 36.84
CA VAL A 7 -62.25 -5.45 37.52
C VAL A 7 -61.58 -4.18 36.97
N THR A 8 -62.07 -3.57 35.89
CA THR A 8 -61.39 -2.42 35.26
C THR A 8 -62.33 -1.29 34.85
N LYS A 9 -63.19 -0.81 35.76
CA LYS A 9 -63.84 0.51 35.62
C LYS A 9 -62.95 1.61 36.20
N VAL A 10 -61.70 1.70 35.73
CA VAL A 10 -60.82 2.82 36.08
C VAL A 10 -61.13 3.97 35.12
N PRO A 11 -61.54 5.15 35.59
CA PRO A 11 -61.74 6.29 34.69
C PRO A 11 -60.41 6.64 34.02
N LEU A 12 -60.43 6.76 32.69
CA LEU A 12 -59.26 7.16 31.90
C LEU A 12 -58.94 8.63 32.18
N THR A 13 -58.19 8.88 33.25
CA THR A 13 -57.72 10.23 33.59
C THR A 13 -56.63 10.67 32.61
N LYS A 14 -56.51 11.99 32.39
CA LYS A 14 -55.47 12.56 31.50
C LYS A 14 -54.06 12.18 31.97
N GLU A 15 -53.86 12.06 33.28
CA GLU A 15 -52.58 11.66 33.87
C GLU A 15 -52.24 10.20 33.59
N LEU A 16 -53.23 9.31 33.67
CA LEU A 16 -53.07 7.90 33.33
C LEU A 16 -52.70 7.74 31.84
N LEU A 17 -53.37 8.47 30.96
CA LEU A 17 -53.07 8.46 29.52
C LEU A 17 -51.66 8.99 29.24
N LYS A 18 -51.24 10.09 29.88
CA LYS A 18 -49.87 10.63 29.76
C LYS A 18 -48.82 9.65 30.28
N SER A 19 -49.09 8.98 31.40
CA SER A 19 -48.20 7.97 31.97
C SER A 19 -48.02 6.78 31.03
N VAL A 20 -49.12 6.27 30.46
CA VAL A 20 -49.11 5.19 29.47
C VAL A 20 -48.39 5.61 28.19
N GLU A 21 -48.61 6.83 27.71
CA GLU A 21 -47.90 7.37 26.54
C GLU A 21 -46.39 7.46 26.80
N ALA A 22 -45.98 8.00 27.95
CA ALA A 22 -44.58 8.06 28.34
C ALA A 22 -43.94 6.67 28.50
N ALA A 23 -44.69 5.69 29.00
CA ALA A 23 -44.24 4.30 29.08
C ALA A 23 -44.09 3.67 27.68
N ARG A 24 -45.04 3.93 26.77
CA ARG A 24 -44.98 3.46 25.38
C ARG A 24 -43.80 4.06 24.62
N THR A 25 -43.54 5.35 24.79
CA THR A 25 -42.38 6.03 24.16
C THR A 25 -41.08 5.46 24.70
N ARG A 26 -40.92 5.34 26.02
CA ARG A 26 -39.75 4.70 26.63
C ARG A 26 -39.51 3.28 26.11
N TYR A 27 -40.57 2.50 25.95
CA TYR A 27 -40.45 1.15 25.41
C TYR A 27 -40.05 1.14 23.94
N ARG A 28 -40.57 2.07 23.12
CA ARG A 28 -40.15 2.24 21.73
C ARG A 28 -38.68 2.63 21.64
N ASP A 29 -38.23 3.57 22.46
CA ASP A 29 -36.83 4.02 22.52
C ASP A 29 -35.90 2.88 22.98
N TYR A 30 -36.35 2.07 23.94
CA TYR A 30 -35.63 0.87 24.33
C TYR A 30 -35.50 -0.12 23.16
N LEU A 31 -36.58 -0.37 22.41
CA LEU A 31 -36.55 -1.27 21.26
C LEU A 31 -35.67 -0.74 20.11
N THR A 32 -35.63 0.58 19.88
CA THR A 32 -34.74 1.18 18.88
C THR A 32 -33.28 1.08 19.32
N GLU A 33 -32.96 1.33 20.59
CA GLU A 33 -31.61 1.13 21.12
C GLU A 33 -31.19 -0.34 21.10
N GLU A 34 -32.07 -1.29 21.42
CA GLU A 34 -31.77 -2.72 21.32
C GLU A 34 -31.50 -3.15 19.86
N ARG A 35 -32.23 -2.61 18.89
CA ARG A 35 -31.94 -2.83 17.46
C ARG A 35 -30.60 -2.22 17.08
N ARG A 36 -30.31 -0.98 17.52
CA ARG A 36 -29.04 -0.29 17.27
C ARG A 36 -27.87 -1.04 17.88
N LYS A 37 -28.00 -1.54 19.11
CA LYS A 37 -27.01 -2.39 19.78
C LYS A 37 -26.78 -3.68 19.01
N LYS A 38 -27.83 -4.38 18.58
CA LYS A 38 -27.70 -5.60 17.76
C LYS A 38 -27.03 -5.32 16.42
N GLU A 39 -27.31 -4.18 15.78
CA GLU A 39 -26.61 -3.76 14.57
C GLU A 39 -25.15 -3.41 14.81
N LEU A 40 -24.84 -2.71 15.91
CA LEU A 40 -23.48 -2.39 16.32
C LEU A 40 -22.70 -3.65 16.68
N GLU A 41 -23.30 -4.59 17.41
CA GLU A 41 -22.74 -5.91 17.70
C GLU A 41 -22.58 -6.74 16.43
N ALA A 42 -23.53 -6.71 15.49
CA ALA A 42 -23.39 -7.39 14.20
C ALA A 42 -22.27 -6.76 13.36
N LYS A 43 -22.12 -5.43 13.37
CA LYS A 43 -21.01 -4.71 12.72
C LYS A 43 -19.68 -5.01 13.43
N ALA A 44 -19.65 -5.02 14.75
CA ALA A 44 -18.48 -5.36 15.56
C ALA A 44 -18.09 -6.82 15.41
N ARG A 45 -19.04 -7.76 15.33
CA ARG A 45 -18.83 -9.16 14.96
C ARG A 45 -18.36 -9.29 13.52
N LYS A 46 -18.86 -8.51 12.56
CA LYS A 46 -18.30 -8.50 11.18
C LYS A 46 -16.86 -7.97 11.17
N LYS A 47 -16.52 -6.99 12.00
CA LYS A 47 -15.13 -6.49 12.17
C LYS A 47 -14.25 -7.46 12.98
N GLY A 48 -14.80 -8.16 13.98
CA GLY A 48 -14.12 -9.16 14.80
C GLY A 48 -14.00 -10.53 14.13
N CYS A 49 -14.89 -10.87 13.20
CA CYS A 49 -14.76 -12.01 12.28
C CYS A 49 -13.80 -11.69 11.11
N ARG A 50 -13.55 -10.40 10.81
CA ARG A 50 -12.31 -9.98 10.11
C ARG A 50 -11.07 -10.09 11.02
N GLY A 51 -11.26 -10.22 12.33
CA GLY A 51 -10.23 -10.36 13.36
C GLY A 51 -9.92 -11.79 13.83
N ARG A 52 -10.62 -12.82 13.34
CA ARG A 52 -9.99 -14.15 13.22
C ARG A 52 -9.42 -14.21 11.82
N PRO A 53 -8.09 -14.24 11.65
CA PRO A 53 -7.53 -14.33 10.32
C PRO A 53 -7.80 -15.75 9.80
N ARG A 54 -8.98 -15.96 9.20
CA ARG A 54 -9.14 -16.89 8.05
C ARG A 54 -8.35 -16.39 6.82
N GLY A 55 -7.55 -15.34 7.03
CA GLY A 55 -6.49 -14.87 6.18
C GLY A 55 -5.09 -15.26 6.67
N ALA A 56 -4.82 -15.85 7.84
CA ALA A 56 -3.42 -16.09 8.23
C ALA A 56 -2.79 -17.25 7.43
N GLU A 57 -3.57 -18.27 7.08
CA GLU A 57 -3.15 -19.30 6.11
C GLU A 57 -3.17 -18.75 4.68
N LYS A 58 -4.18 -17.95 4.31
CA LYS A 58 -4.24 -17.34 2.96
C LYS A 58 -3.24 -16.21 2.77
N GLU A 59 -2.79 -15.51 3.79
CA GLU A 59 -1.73 -14.49 3.73
C GLU A 59 -0.38 -15.21 3.72
N LYS A 60 -0.21 -16.30 4.49
CA LYS A 60 0.96 -17.18 4.32
C LYS A 60 1.00 -17.88 2.97
N GLU A 61 -0.12 -18.01 2.26
CA GLU A 61 -0.18 -18.57 0.90
C GLU A 61 -0.14 -17.49 -0.19
N ASN A 62 -0.73 -16.32 0.04
CA ASN A 62 -0.71 -15.18 -0.89
C ASN A 62 0.60 -14.38 -0.82
N HIS A 63 1.31 -14.40 0.30
CA HIS A 63 2.61 -13.74 0.44
C HIS A 63 3.70 -14.44 -0.38
N PRO A 64 3.92 -15.77 -0.33
CA PRO A 64 4.90 -16.42 -1.20
C PRO A 64 4.45 -16.41 -2.66
N ARG A 65 3.14 -16.44 -2.97
CA ARG A 65 2.65 -16.27 -4.35
C ARG A 65 2.83 -14.83 -4.87
N GLY A 66 2.72 -13.83 -4.00
CA GLY A 66 2.98 -12.42 -4.30
C GLY A 66 4.46 -12.15 -4.50
N VAL A 67 5.31 -12.66 -3.59
CA VAL A 67 6.76 -12.58 -3.68
C VAL A 67 7.29 -13.36 -4.88
N ALA A 68 6.72 -14.54 -5.20
CA ALA A 68 7.06 -15.28 -6.42
C ALA A 68 6.65 -14.50 -7.67
N ARG A 69 5.45 -13.92 -7.73
CA ARG A 69 5.03 -13.07 -8.85
C ARG A 69 5.86 -11.80 -8.99
N GLU A 70 6.30 -11.21 -7.87
CA GLU A 70 7.19 -10.05 -7.88
C GLU A 70 8.59 -10.46 -8.31
N ALA A 71 9.11 -11.59 -7.84
CA ALA A 71 10.36 -12.18 -8.30
C ALA A 71 10.32 -12.49 -9.80
N ASP A 72 9.25 -13.13 -10.29
CA ASP A 72 9.01 -13.44 -11.70
C ASP A 72 8.90 -12.16 -12.52
N LYS A 73 8.18 -11.13 -12.05
CA LYS A 73 8.15 -9.81 -12.71
C LYS A 73 9.52 -9.15 -12.74
N THR A 74 10.29 -9.22 -11.65
CA THR A 74 11.64 -8.65 -11.61
C THR A 74 12.61 -9.44 -12.49
N ALA A 75 12.42 -10.75 -12.62
CA ALA A 75 13.18 -11.60 -13.53
C ALA A 75 12.80 -11.32 -14.99
N GLU A 76 11.52 -11.24 -15.33
CA GLU A 76 11.02 -10.83 -16.65
C GLU A 76 11.50 -9.42 -17.01
N GLU A 77 11.46 -8.46 -16.08
CA GLU A 77 11.99 -7.12 -16.30
C GLU A 77 13.51 -7.11 -16.44
N ALA A 78 14.21 -7.96 -15.69
CA ALA A 78 15.64 -8.12 -15.81
C ALA A 78 15.97 -8.72 -17.18
N GLU A 79 15.31 -9.79 -17.61
CA GLU A 79 15.47 -10.40 -18.94
C GLU A 79 15.13 -9.40 -20.06
N ALA A 80 14.03 -8.66 -19.92
CA ALA A 80 13.63 -7.61 -20.86
C ALA A 80 14.63 -6.44 -20.94
N LYS A 81 15.36 -6.16 -19.85
CA LYS A 81 16.43 -5.13 -19.80
C LYS A 81 17.83 -5.72 -20.05
N SER A 82 18.01 -7.04 -19.93
CA SER A 82 19.31 -7.74 -19.94
C SER A 82 19.85 -7.95 -21.35
N GLY A 83 19.02 -7.89 -22.39
CA GLY A 83 19.48 -8.01 -23.78
C GLY A 83 20.06 -6.72 -24.34
N THR A 84 19.32 -5.61 -24.23
CA THR A 84 19.63 -4.36 -24.95
C THR A 84 20.43 -3.37 -24.11
N LYS A 85 20.00 -3.06 -22.87
CA LYS A 85 20.71 -2.08 -22.02
C LYS A 85 22.08 -2.57 -21.57
N MET A 86 22.22 -3.86 -21.30
CA MET A 86 23.52 -4.46 -20.96
C MET A 86 24.49 -4.35 -22.14
N ALA A 87 24.05 -4.72 -23.36
CA ALA A 87 24.85 -4.62 -24.57
C ALA A 87 25.20 -3.17 -24.93
N GLU A 88 24.26 -2.23 -24.74
CA GLU A 88 24.48 -0.79 -24.92
C GLU A 88 25.52 -0.25 -23.93
N LEU A 89 25.42 -0.59 -22.65
CA LEU A 89 26.36 -0.16 -21.62
C LEU A 89 27.76 -0.75 -21.86
N ILE A 90 27.86 -2.01 -22.27
CA ILE A 90 29.12 -2.66 -22.65
C ILE A 90 29.73 -1.96 -23.87
N SER A 91 28.92 -1.69 -24.90
CA SER A 91 29.36 -1.01 -26.12
C SER A 91 29.84 0.41 -25.81
N LYS A 92 29.07 1.18 -25.03
CA LYS A 92 29.43 2.53 -24.58
C LYS A 92 30.71 2.52 -23.74
N SER A 93 30.86 1.57 -22.82
CA SER A 93 32.07 1.37 -22.02
C SER A 93 33.30 1.08 -22.88
N ASN A 94 33.16 0.21 -23.89
CA ASN A 94 34.25 -0.13 -24.80
C ASN A 94 34.67 1.05 -25.69
N ILE A 95 33.71 1.86 -26.16
CA ILE A 95 34.00 3.11 -26.90
C ILE A 95 34.78 4.08 -26.02
N LEU A 96 34.35 4.30 -24.78
CA LEU A 96 35.02 5.19 -23.84
C LEU A 96 36.45 4.72 -23.51
N ARG A 97 36.65 3.41 -23.29
CA ARG A 97 37.98 2.83 -23.07
C ARG A 97 38.91 3.03 -24.26
N LYS A 98 38.42 2.80 -25.49
CA LYS A 98 39.18 3.04 -26.71
C LYS A 98 39.52 4.52 -26.89
N GLY A 99 38.55 5.41 -26.67
CA GLY A 99 38.75 6.85 -26.75
C GLY A 99 39.75 7.38 -25.73
N SER A 100 39.69 6.90 -24.49
CA SER A 100 40.64 7.26 -23.43
C SER A 100 42.07 6.85 -23.78
N LYS A 101 42.29 5.63 -24.30
CA LYS A 101 43.62 5.19 -24.74
C LYS A 101 44.19 6.07 -25.86
N LYS A 102 43.36 6.45 -26.84
CA LYS A 102 43.77 7.34 -27.93
C LYS A 102 44.18 8.71 -27.41
N LYS A 103 43.34 9.33 -26.57
CA LYS A 103 43.64 10.64 -25.97
C LYS A 103 44.91 10.62 -25.11
N LEU A 104 45.15 9.55 -24.35
CA LEU A 104 46.39 9.40 -23.58
C LEU A 104 47.62 9.30 -24.49
N ALA A 105 47.54 8.55 -25.60
CA ALA A 105 48.62 8.49 -26.57
C ALA A 105 48.86 9.85 -27.27
N GLU A 106 47.79 10.57 -27.61
CA GLU A 106 47.88 11.94 -28.16
C GLU A 106 48.55 12.90 -27.16
N LEU A 107 48.19 12.83 -25.87
CA LEU A 107 48.83 13.63 -24.83
C LEU A 107 50.33 13.33 -24.70
N GLU A 108 50.73 12.06 -24.72
CA GLU A 108 52.14 11.68 -24.65
C GLU A 108 52.95 12.22 -25.85
N ILE A 109 52.35 12.25 -27.04
CA ILE A 109 52.98 12.87 -28.22
C ILE A 109 53.12 14.38 -28.01
N ILE A 110 52.07 15.05 -27.55
CA ILE A 110 52.10 16.49 -27.29
C ILE A 110 53.13 16.84 -26.21
N GLU A 111 53.24 16.04 -25.15
CA GLU A 111 54.25 16.23 -24.10
C GLU A 111 55.66 16.13 -24.67
N LYS A 112 55.94 15.14 -25.53
CA LYS A 112 57.24 15.02 -26.21
C LYS A 112 57.52 16.20 -27.14
N GLU A 113 56.51 16.70 -27.86
CA GLU A 113 56.65 17.88 -28.71
C GLU A 113 56.94 19.15 -27.90
N ILE A 114 56.27 19.32 -26.75
CA ILE A 114 56.52 20.42 -25.82
C ILE A 114 57.93 20.32 -25.27
N GLU A 115 58.38 19.14 -24.85
CA GLU A 115 59.71 18.93 -24.30
C GLU A 115 60.80 19.20 -25.36
N ALA A 116 60.60 18.74 -26.60
CA ALA A 116 61.49 19.00 -27.72
C ALA A 116 61.58 20.51 -28.04
N LYS A 117 60.44 21.19 -28.21
CA LYS A 117 60.41 22.66 -28.44
C LYS A 117 60.99 23.44 -27.26
N GLY A 118 60.73 23.01 -26.03
CA GLY A 118 61.31 23.59 -24.83
C GLY A 118 62.82 23.39 -24.72
N ALA A 119 63.35 22.28 -25.25
CA ALA A 119 64.78 22.05 -25.36
C ALA A 119 65.43 22.88 -26.49
N GLU A 120 64.73 23.12 -27.59
CA GLU A 120 65.17 24.02 -28.66
C GLU A 120 65.24 25.48 -28.19
N LEU A 121 64.21 25.96 -27.49
CA LEU A 121 64.20 27.32 -26.92
C LEU A 121 65.34 27.55 -25.93
N ARG A 122 65.63 26.56 -25.07
CA ARG A 122 66.76 26.60 -24.12
C ARG A 122 68.15 26.62 -24.76
N LYS A 123 68.25 26.36 -26.07
CA LYS A 123 69.52 26.48 -26.82
C LYS A 123 69.67 27.85 -27.50
N ILE A 124 68.61 28.63 -27.54
CA ILE A 124 68.55 29.95 -28.18
C ILE A 124 68.69 31.08 -27.13
N GLU A 125 68.35 30.81 -25.87
CA GLU A 125 68.76 31.60 -24.69
C GLU A 125 70.22 31.32 -24.29
#